data_AF-A0A615EAV3-F1
#
_entry.id   AF-A0A615EAV3-F1
#
_cell.length_a   1.000
_cell.length_b   1.000
_cell.length_c   1.000
_cell.angle_alpha   90.00
_cell.angle_beta   90.00
_cell.angle_gamma   90.00
#
_symmetry.space_group_name_H-M   'P 1'
#
loop_
_entity.id
_entity.type
_entity.pdbx_description
1 polymer ?
#
loop_
_entity_poly.entity_id
_entity_poly.type
_entity_poly.pdbx_seq_one_letter_code
_entity_poly.pdbx_strand_id
1 'polypeptide(L)' 'MKLAAGRQDPLTKRERQVAEKLAQGMAVKEIAAELGLSPKTVHVHRANLLEKLGVSNDVELAHRMFDGW' A
#
# COMPACT_ATOMS: atom_id res chain seq x y z
N MET A 1 -24.84 19.94 -12.20
CA MET A 1 -23.73 20.01 -11.23
C MET A 1 -23.31 18.60 -10.86
N LYS A 2 -22.21 18.08 -11.40
CA LYS A 2 -21.59 16.82 -10.93
C LYS A 2 -20.68 17.18 -9.77
N LEU A 3 -21.08 16.85 -8.55
CA LEU A 3 -20.21 16.90 -7.38
C LEU A 3 -19.05 15.93 -7.66
N ALA A 4 -17.81 16.41 -7.51
CA ALA A 4 -16.60 15.63 -7.65
C ALA A 4 -16.61 14.52 -6.59
N ALA A 5 -17.06 13.32 -6.96
CA ALA A 5 -16.91 12.13 -6.15
C ALA A 5 -15.41 11.78 -6.17
N GLY A 6 -14.72 12.09 -5.07
CA GLY A 6 -13.29 11.85 -4.89
C GLY A 6 -12.89 10.43 -5.28
N ARG A 7 -11.70 10.27 -5.85
CA ARG A 7 -11.08 8.97 -6.16
C ARG A 7 -11.29 8.04 -4.97
N GLN A 8 -12.12 7.02 -5.11
CA GLN A 8 -12.18 5.98 -4.09
C GLN A 8 -10.84 5.26 -4.11
N ASP A 9 -10.13 5.32 -3.00
CA ASP A 9 -8.91 4.54 -2.86
C ASP A 9 -9.27 3.05 -2.91
N PRO A 10 -8.70 2.27 -3.85
CA PRO A 10 -9.03 0.86 -4.01
C PRO A 10 -8.51 -0.01 -2.86
N LEU A 11 -7.66 0.54 -1.97
CA LEU A 11 -7.06 -0.19 -0.87
C LEU A 11 -7.97 -0.30 0.36
N THR A 12 -7.98 -1.49 0.94
CA THR A 12 -8.47 -1.68 2.30
C THR A 12 -7.59 -0.95 3.32
N LYS A 13 -8.09 -0.74 4.53
CA LYS A 13 -7.33 -0.10 5.61
C LYS A 13 -5.97 -0.77 5.88
N ARG A 14 -5.90 -2.10 5.80
CA ARG A 14 -4.65 -2.84 6.03
C ARG A 14 -3.69 -2.74 4.87
N GLU A 15 -4.18 -2.83 3.64
CA GLU A 15 -3.36 -2.60 2.44
C GLU A 15 -2.79 -1.18 2.43
N ARG A 16 -3.57 -0.18 2.84
CA ARG A 16 -3.11 1.20 3.00
C ARG A 16 -1.94 1.30 3.98
N GLN A 17 -2.11 0.76 5.19
CA GLN A 17 -1.05 0.78 6.21
C GLN A 17 0.23 0.10 5.73
N VAL A 18 0.11 -1.00 5.00
CA VAL A 18 1.27 -1.68 4.40
C VAL A 18 1.90 -0.81 3.30
N ALA A 19 1.10 -0.21 2.43
CA ALA A 19 1.57 0.67 1.35
C ALA A 19 2.35 1.88 1.91
N GLU A 20 1.81 2.57 2.90
CA GLU A 20 2.44 3.73 3.54
C GLU A 20 3.82 3.40 4.11
N LYS A 21 3.97 2.22 4.71
CA LYS A 21 5.24 1.77 5.29
C LYS A 21 6.24 1.32 4.22
N LEU A 22 5.77 0.64 3.18
CA LEU A 22 6.61 0.27 2.04
C LEU A 22 7.16 1.50 1.32
N ALA A 23 6.34 2.54 1.13
CA ALA A 23 6.78 3.81 0.53
C ALA A 23 7.78 4.58 1.41
N GLN A 24 7.78 4.35 2.72
CA GLN A 24 8.81 4.84 3.65
C GLN A 24 10.10 4.00 3.60
N GLY A 25 10.15 2.94 2.80
CA GLY A 25 11.31 2.06 2.68
C GLY A 25 11.44 1.02 3.79
N MET A 26 10.41 0.80 4.60
CA MET A 26 10.45 -0.21 5.67
C MET A 26 10.50 -1.64 5.10
N ALA A 27 11.29 -2.51 5.71
CA ALA A 27 11.32 -3.92 5.32
C ALA A 27 10.06 -4.66 5.80
N VAL A 28 9.63 -5.67 5.04
CA VAL A 28 8.44 -6.48 5.34
C VAL A 28 8.44 -7.06 6.77
N LYS A 29 9.61 -7.43 7.30
CA LYS A 29 9.74 -7.95 8.67
C LYS A 29 9.45 -6.88 9.73
N GLU A 30 9.87 -5.64 9.49
CA GLU A 30 9.63 -4.50 10.38
C GLU A 30 8.16 -4.10 10.36
N ILE A 31 7.58 -4.05 9.16
CA ILE A 31 6.14 -3.81 8.96
C ILE A 31 5.30 -4.86 9.69
N ALA A 32 5.71 -6.13 9.59
CA ALA A 32 5.03 -7.23 10.27
C ALA A 32 5.06 -7.06 11.79
N ALA A 33 6.23 -6.73 12.35
CA ALA A 33 6.38 -6.48 13.78
C ALA A 33 5.53 -5.29 14.24
N GLU A 34 5.53 -4.18 13.50
CA GLU A 34 4.80 -2.97 13.89
C GLU A 34 3.28 -3.13 13.79
N LEU A 35 2.80 -3.84 12.77
CA LEU A 35 1.36 -4.06 12.57
C LEU A 35 0.80 -5.26 13.36
N GLY A 36 1.65 -6.00 14.07
CA GLY A 36 1.26 -7.22 14.79
C GLY A 36 0.83 -8.35 13.84
N LEU A 37 1.49 -8.45 12.68
CA LEU A 37 1.18 -9.41 11.62
C LEU A 37 2.35 -10.38 11.42
N SER A 38 2.09 -11.50 10.74
CA SER A 38 3.17 -12.34 10.22
C SER A 38 3.78 -11.71 8.96
N PRO A 39 5.08 -11.91 8.67
CA PRO A 39 5.66 -11.48 7.40
C PRO A 39 4.90 -12.04 6.19
N LYS A 40 4.40 -13.28 6.26
CA LYS A 40 3.57 -13.88 5.21
C LYS A 40 2.29 -13.07 4.96
N THR A 41 1.63 -12.61 6.02
CA THR A 41 0.41 -11.78 5.92
C THR A 41 0.72 -10.44 5.25
N VAL A 42 1.85 -9.82 5.58
CA VAL A 42 2.30 -8.58 4.93
C VAL A 42 2.58 -8.81 3.44
N HIS A 43 3.18 -9.93 3.05
CA HIS A 43 3.36 -10.28 1.63
C HIS A 43 2.03 -10.42 0.88
N VAL A 44 0.99 -10.99 1.51
CA VAL A 44 -0.35 -11.10 0.91
C VAL A 44 -0.97 -9.71 0.72
N HIS A 45 -0.94 -8.85 1.74
CA HIS A 45 -1.41 -7.47 1.61
C HIS A 45 -0.63 -6.70 0.54
N ARG A 46 0.69 -6.90 0.47
CA ARG A 46 1.55 -6.32 -0.56
C ARG A 46 1.17 -6.80 -1.97
N ALA A 47 0.95 -8.09 -2.18
CA ALA A 47 0.53 -8.59 -3.49
C ALA A 47 -0.81 -7.97 -3.92
N ASN A 48 -1.79 -7.96 -3.02
CA ASN A 48 -3.12 -7.41 -3.29
C ASN A 48 -3.10 -5.91 -3.54
N LEU A 49 -2.32 -5.14 -2.77
CA LEU A 49 -2.25 -3.68 -2.95
C LEU A 49 -1.54 -3.33 -4.27
N LEU A 50 -0.48 -4.05 -4.64
CA LEU A 50 0.23 -3.82 -5.90
C LEU A 50 -0.69 -4.13 -7.10
N GLU A 51 -1.44 -5.23 -7.04
CA GLU A 51 -2.46 -5.59 -8.04
C GLU A 51 -3.54 -4.51 -8.17
N LYS A 52 -4.10 -4.05 -7.04
CA LYS A 52 -5.15 -3.01 -7.01
C LYS A 52 -4.69 -1.65 -7.53
N LEU A 53 -3.42 -1.32 -7.30
CA LEU A 53 -2.82 -0.07 -7.77
C LEU A 53 -2.28 -0.17 -9.20
N GLY A 54 -2.14 -1.38 -9.73
CA GLY A 54 -1.56 -1.65 -11.04
C GLY A 54 -0.07 -1.31 -11.11
N VAL A 55 0.66 -1.48 -10.00
CA VAL A 55 2.10 -1.21 -9.90
C VAL A 55 2.87 -2.52 -9.71
N SER A 56 4.10 -2.60 -10.21
CA SER A 56 4.83 -3.88 -10.26
C SER A 56 5.75 -4.13 -9.06
N ASN A 57 6.14 -3.09 -8.33
CA ASN A 57 7.11 -3.19 -7.24
C ASN A 57 7.01 -2.02 -6.24
N ASP A 58 7.80 -2.11 -5.15
CA ASP A 58 7.79 -1.13 -4.07
C ASP A 58 8.34 0.24 -4.48
N VAL A 59 9.22 0.30 -5.49
CA VAL A 59 9.76 1.57 -6.01
C VAL A 59 8.68 2.32 -6.78
N GLU A 60 7.96 1.64 -7.66
CA GLU A 60 6.82 2.20 -8.40
C GLU A 60 5.68 2.60 -7.45
N LEU A 61 5.42 1.78 -6.42
CA LEU A 61 4.52 2.14 -5.32
C LEU A 61 4.96 3.44 -4.63
N ALA A 62 6.23 3.55 -4.26
CA ALA A 62 6.76 4.74 -3.61
C ALA A 62 6.60 5.99 -4.49
N HIS A 63 6.98 5.92 -5.77
CA HIS A 63 6.76 7.00 -6.73
C HIS A 63 5.30 7.42 -6.78
N ARG A 64 4.38 6.47 -6.96
CA ARG A 64 2.95 6.74 -6.97
C ARG A 64 2.45 7.41 -5.69
N MET A 65 2.99 7.05 -4.53
CA MET A 65 2.63 7.67 -3.25
C MET A 65 3.18 9.10 -3.13
N PHE A 66 4.31 9.42 -3.74
CA PHE A 66 4.85 10.79 -3.81
C PHE A 66 4.16 11.67 -4.86
N ASP A 67 3.72 11.09 -5.99
CA ASP A 67 3.09 11.82 -7.10
C ASP A 67 1.65 12.29 -6.83
N GLY A 68 1.12 12.03 -5.64
CA GLY A 68 -0.20 12.50 -5.20
C GLY A 68 -1.26 11.40 -5.34
N TRP A 69 -1.60 10.83 -4.19
CA TRP A 69 -2.65 9.83 -4.01
C TRP A 69 -4.04 10.32 -4.44
#